data_AF-A0AAV5U5W9-F1
#
_entry.id   AF-A0AAV5U5W9-F1
#
_cell.length_a   1.000
_cell.length_b   1.000
_cell.length_c   1.000
_cell.angle_alpha   90.00
_cell.angle_beta   90.00
_cell.angle_gamma   90.00
#
_symmetry.space_group_name_H-M   'P 1'
#
loop_
_entity.id
_entity.type
_entity.pdbx_description
1 polymer ?
#
loop_
_entity_poly.entity_id
_entity_poly.type
_entity_poly.pdbx_seq_one_letter_code
_entity_poly.pdbx_strand_id
1 'polypeptide(L)'
;IDLSLVSFCILSPSVIFQAHLLLALRGGCIPLIMSLSQPLPFQDHLDWKLAALRFPHSSMGQVRKELSELSNEDILEMRRRGMVFRRRLESADALARSLLAAVADRLQLLLPIAPLSPTKPVFTGFEGRNKSEDQNNAYRRIASPFNQKGLMTVRMYSYNRWNSGRILSFTPRTLHDAYDLPAEAEYYADSQIVRTAGSRDEQAFSRGLGTNREPEQFTVLLMTYHQDEGAKEIIRKLDKLPYLNKVLIVWNNVGRDPQGEWPTIHVPVEFIRSPVNSLNNRFLPYDRIETEV
;
A
#
# COMPACT_ATOMS: atom_id res chain seq x y z
N ILE A 1 -21.42 -15.27 28.04
CA ILE A 1 -21.70 -15.09 26.60
C ILE A 1 -20.34 -14.93 25.94
N ASP A 2 -19.82 -16.04 25.45
CA ASP A 2 -18.47 -16.16 24.93
C ASP A 2 -18.48 -15.71 23.45
N LEU A 3 -17.68 -14.71 23.09
CA LEU A 3 -17.65 -14.13 21.74
C LEU A 3 -16.96 -15.03 20.70
N SER A 4 -16.61 -16.26 21.10
CA SER A 4 -16.25 -17.39 20.25
C SER A 4 -17.46 -17.99 19.47
N LEU A 5 -18.70 -17.55 19.75
CA LEU A 5 -19.93 -18.19 19.28
C LEU A 5 -20.70 -17.48 18.15
N VAL A 6 -20.22 -16.36 17.58
CA VAL A 6 -20.97 -15.69 16.48
C VAL A 6 -20.09 -15.43 15.26
N SER A 7 -19.90 -16.46 14.44
CA SER A 7 -19.28 -16.33 13.11
C SER A 7 -20.19 -15.59 12.12
N PHE A 8 -21.51 -15.70 12.30
CA PHE A 8 -22.51 -15.23 11.34
C PHE A 8 -23.69 -14.51 12.02
N CYS A 9 -24.13 -13.38 11.45
CA CYS A 9 -25.27 -12.60 11.92
C CYS A 9 -26.35 -12.52 10.83
N ILE A 10 -27.54 -13.06 11.06
CA ILE A 10 -28.66 -13.04 10.09
C ILE A 10 -29.30 -11.66 10.05
N LEU A 11 -29.44 -11.09 8.85
CA LEU A 11 -30.04 -9.78 8.60
C LEU A 11 -31.19 -9.90 7.59
N SER A 12 -32.41 -9.65 8.06
CA SER A 12 -33.59 -9.54 7.20
C SER A 12 -33.81 -8.09 6.76
N PRO A 13 -34.38 -7.86 5.56
CA PRO A 13 -34.79 -6.53 5.12
C PRO A 13 -35.67 -5.83 6.16
N SER A 14 -35.31 -4.61 6.52
CA SER A 14 -36.04 -3.80 7.51
C SER A 14 -35.68 -2.33 7.36
N VAL A 15 -36.48 -1.44 7.96
CA VAL A 15 -36.22 0.01 7.97
C VAL A 15 -34.89 0.35 8.67
N ILE A 16 -34.51 -0.46 9.65
CA ILE A 16 -33.27 -0.33 10.44
C ILE A 16 -32.13 -1.23 9.95
N PHE A 17 -32.24 -1.78 8.73
CA PHE A 17 -31.26 -2.73 8.18
C PHE A 17 -29.82 -2.19 8.22
N GLN A 18 -29.61 -0.92 7.87
CA GLN A 18 -28.28 -0.31 7.86
C GLN A 18 -27.65 -0.25 9.26
N ALA A 19 -28.47 0.00 10.29
CA ALA A 19 -28.00 -0.02 11.67
C ALA A 19 -27.61 -1.44 12.10
N HIS A 20 -28.43 -2.45 11.77
CA HIS A 20 -28.11 -3.85 12.07
C HIS A 20 -26.87 -4.34 11.31
N LEU A 21 -26.70 -3.94 10.05
CA LEU A 21 -25.50 -4.23 9.28
C LEU A 21 -24.25 -3.67 9.96
N LEU A 22 -24.29 -2.40 10.39
CA LEU A 22 -23.16 -1.78 11.07
C LEU A 22 -22.87 -2.45 12.42
N LEU A 23 -23.90 -2.83 13.18
CA LEU A 23 -23.76 -3.57 14.44
C LEU A 23 -23.13 -4.95 14.21
N ALA A 24 -23.56 -5.68 13.19
CA ALA A 24 -22.98 -6.97 12.82
C ALA A 24 -21.49 -6.83 12.50
N LEU A 25 -21.12 -5.83 11.68
CA LEU A 25 -19.73 -5.56 11.34
C LEU A 25 -18.89 -5.11 12.56
N ARG A 26 -19.47 -4.33 13.48
CA ARG A 26 -18.81 -3.96 14.75
C ARG A 26 -18.58 -5.15 15.66
N GLY A 27 -19.54 -6.08 15.71
CA GLY A 27 -19.39 -7.37 16.41
C GLY A 27 -18.42 -8.34 15.73
N GLY A 28 -17.92 -8.00 14.53
CA GLY A 28 -17.06 -8.88 13.74
C GLY A 28 -17.79 -10.12 13.22
N CYS A 29 -19.11 -10.08 13.13
CA CYS A 29 -19.92 -11.09 12.46
C CYS A 29 -19.78 -10.98 10.94
N ILE A 30 -19.91 -12.11 10.24
CA ILE A 30 -20.20 -12.14 8.80
C ILE A 30 -21.72 -11.95 8.62
N PRO A 31 -22.19 -10.89 7.92
CA PRO A 31 -23.61 -10.69 7.68
C PRO A 31 -24.18 -11.74 6.73
N LEU A 32 -25.27 -12.41 7.13
CA LEU A 32 -26.09 -13.28 6.29
C LEU A 32 -27.35 -12.52 5.90
N ILE A 33 -27.35 -11.95 4.71
CA ILE A 33 -28.43 -11.08 4.26
C ILE A 33 -29.52 -11.94 3.62
N MET A 34 -30.69 -11.99 4.25
CA MET A 34 -31.87 -12.75 3.80
C MET A 34 -32.63 -12.04 2.68
N SER A 35 -31.90 -11.50 1.71
CA SER A 35 -32.43 -10.89 0.50
C SER A 35 -31.33 -10.72 -0.56
N LEU A 36 -31.66 -11.09 -1.79
CA LEU A 36 -30.78 -10.88 -2.94
C LEU A 36 -30.80 -9.42 -3.43
N SER A 37 -31.88 -8.68 -3.17
CA SER A 37 -32.09 -7.32 -3.67
C SER A 37 -31.87 -6.21 -2.65
N GLN A 38 -31.62 -6.55 -1.37
CA GLN A 38 -31.37 -5.56 -0.33
C GLN A 38 -30.17 -4.68 -0.69
N PRO A 39 -30.33 -3.35 -0.82
CA PRO A 39 -29.21 -2.47 -1.16
C PRO A 39 -28.21 -2.38 -0.01
N LEU A 40 -26.92 -2.37 -0.36
CA LEU A 40 -25.82 -2.24 0.59
C LEU A 40 -25.09 -0.90 0.39
N PRO A 41 -24.48 -0.33 1.46
CA PRO A 41 -23.71 0.89 1.36
C PRO A 41 -22.59 0.76 0.32
N PHE A 42 -22.49 1.75 -0.56
CA PHE A 42 -21.49 1.80 -1.64
C PHE A 42 -21.39 0.51 -2.46
N GLN A 43 -22.51 -0.19 -2.69
CA GLN A 43 -22.52 -1.49 -3.41
C GLN A 43 -21.86 -1.47 -4.79
N ASP A 44 -21.78 -0.30 -5.44
CA ASP A 44 -21.14 -0.15 -6.76
C ASP A 44 -19.60 -0.16 -6.66
N HIS A 45 -19.04 0.05 -5.47
CA HIS A 45 -17.59 0.16 -5.24
C HIS A 45 -17.06 -0.90 -4.27
N LEU A 46 -17.82 -1.21 -3.21
CA LEU A 46 -17.51 -2.26 -2.25
C LEU A 46 -18.05 -3.60 -2.72
N ASP A 47 -17.17 -4.58 -2.93
CA ASP A 47 -17.55 -5.94 -3.22
C ASP A 47 -17.97 -6.67 -1.95
N TRP A 48 -19.26 -6.58 -1.64
CA TRP A 48 -19.86 -7.22 -0.47
C TRP A 48 -19.78 -8.75 -0.48
N LYS A 49 -19.46 -9.40 -1.60
CA LYS A 49 -19.22 -10.85 -1.63
C LYS A 49 -18.01 -11.23 -0.76
N LEU A 50 -17.07 -10.31 -0.59
CA LEU A 50 -15.87 -10.53 0.22
C LEU A 50 -16.16 -10.53 1.72
N ALA A 51 -17.27 -9.95 2.16
CA ALA A 51 -17.54 -9.68 3.58
C ALA A 51 -18.91 -10.15 4.08
N ALA A 52 -19.82 -10.50 3.18
CA ALA A 52 -21.19 -10.90 3.50
C ALA A 52 -21.68 -11.99 2.54
N LEU A 53 -22.63 -12.80 3.02
CA LEU A 53 -23.32 -13.80 2.20
C LEU A 53 -24.77 -13.37 2.01
N ARG A 54 -25.33 -13.67 0.83
CA ARG A 54 -26.71 -13.33 0.49
C ARG A 54 -27.50 -14.60 0.19
N PHE A 55 -28.68 -14.70 0.78
CA PHE A 55 -29.59 -15.82 0.60
C PHE A 55 -31.02 -15.33 0.35
N PRO A 56 -31.79 -16.00 -0.53
CA PRO A 56 -33.23 -15.81 -0.56
C PRO A 56 -33.86 -16.18 0.79
N HIS A 57 -34.92 -15.47 1.19
CA HIS A 57 -35.65 -15.77 2.43
C HIS A 57 -36.17 -17.22 2.48
N SER A 58 -36.50 -17.80 1.33
CA SER A 58 -36.97 -19.18 1.19
C SER A 58 -35.88 -20.25 1.38
N SER A 59 -34.60 -19.89 1.29
CA SER A 59 -33.48 -20.85 1.27
C SER A 59 -32.87 -21.11 2.65
N MET A 60 -33.56 -20.75 3.75
CA MET A 60 -33.07 -20.92 5.12
C MET A 60 -32.56 -22.33 5.44
N GLY A 61 -33.20 -23.37 4.91
CA GLY A 61 -32.76 -24.75 5.10
C GLY A 61 -31.38 -25.05 4.47
N GLN A 62 -31.07 -24.42 3.33
CA GLN A 62 -29.80 -24.59 2.62
C GLN A 62 -28.65 -23.80 3.26
N VAL A 63 -28.95 -22.65 3.89
CA VAL A 63 -27.96 -21.80 4.57
C VAL A 63 -27.08 -22.63 5.50
N ARG A 64 -27.68 -23.48 6.35
CA ARG A 64 -26.92 -24.29 7.31
C ARG A 64 -25.89 -25.20 6.62
N LYS A 65 -26.26 -25.79 5.47
CA LYS A 65 -25.38 -26.68 4.71
C LYS A 65 -24.21 -25.91 4.11
N GLU A 66 -24.48 -24.80 3.43
CA GLU A 66 -23.42 -23.97 2.83
C GLU A 66 -22.48 -23.40 3.90
N LEU A 67 -23.00 -22.96 5.05
CA LEU A 67 -22.16 -22.48 6.15
C LEU A 67 -21.29 -23.58 6.78
N SER A 68 -21.72 -24.85 6.73
CA SER A 68 -20.91 -25.98 7.21
C SER A 68 -19.78 -26.39 6.26
N GLU A 69 -19.85 -25.96 5.00
CA GLU A 69 -18.83 -26.22 3.97
C GLU A 69 -17.71 -25.16 4.00
N LEU A 70 -17.93 -24.02 4.66
CA LEU A 70 -16.92 -22.96 4.77
C LEU A 70 -15.77 -23.35 5.69
N SER A 71 -14.54 -23.12 5.23
CA SER A 71 -13.36 -23.32 6.07
C SER A 71 -13.22 -22.21 7.10
N ASN A 72 -12.50 -22.49 8.20
CA ASN A 72 -12.18 -21.47 9.19
C ASN A 72 -11.32 -20.34 8.61
N GLU A 73 -10.49 -20.63 7.60
CA GLU A 73 -9.65 -19.66 6.91
C GLU A 73 -10.51 -18.67 6.11
N ASP A 74 -11.50 -19.18 5.38
CA ASP A 74 -12.45 -18.35 4.63
C ASP A 74 -13.26 -17.46 5.59
N ILE A 75 -13.73 -18.02 6.70
CA ILE A 75 -14.45 -17.25 7.74
C ILE A 75 -13.56 -16.13 8.27
N LEU A 76 -12.29 -16.40 8.58
CA LEU A 76 -11.36 -15.38 9.07
C LEU A 76 -11.09 -14.30 8.03
N GLU A 77 -10.92 -14.67 6.76
CA GLU A 77 -10.71 -13.70 5.68
C GLU A 77 -11.96 -12.85 5.44
N MET A 78 -13.16 -13.44 5.43
CA MET A 78 -14.42 -12.70 5.34
C MET A 78 -14.58 -11.70 6.49
N ARG A 79 -14.24 -12.10 7.72
CA ARG A 79 -14.24 -11.20 8.88
C ARG A 79 -13.22 -10.07 8.71
N ARG A 80 -12.02 -10.38 8.20
CA ARG A 80 -10.97 -9.38 7.89
C ARG A 80 -11.46 -8.35 6.87
N ARG A 81 -12.15 -8.80 5.81
CA ARG A 81 -12.77 -7.94 4.79
C ARG A 81 -13.90 -7.10 5.39
N GLY A 82 -14.75 -7.69 6.24
CA GLY A 82 -15.79 -7.00 6.98
C GLY A 82 -15.24 -5.86 7.86
N MET A 83 -14.09 -6.05 8.51
CA MET A 83 -13.42 -4.97 9.27
C MET A 83 -12.97 -3.81 8.37
N VAL A 84 -12.47 -4.11 7.17
CA VAL A 84 -12.06 -3.10 6.19
C VAL A 84 -13.26 -2.28 5.70
N PHE A 85 -14.41 -2.92 5.50
CA PHE A 85 -15.64 -2.26 5.05
C PHE A 85 -16.26 -1.44 6.19
N ARG A 86 -16.24 -1.98 7.42
CA ARG A 86 -16.68 -1.27 8.63
C ARG A 86 -15.99 0.08 8.76
N ARG A 87 -14.67 0.15 8.59
CA ARG A 87 -13.89 1.39 8.72
C ARG A 87 -14.34 2.51 7.78
N ARG A 88 -15.07 2.20 6.71
CA ARG A 88 -15.65 3.18 5.77
C ARG A 88 -17.03 3.69 6.18
N LEU A 89 -17.70 2.96 7.07
CA LEU A 89 -19.10 3.19 7.47
C LEU A 89 -19.26 3.56 8.95
N GLU A 90 -18.22 3.35 9.76
CA GLU A 90 -18.32 3.33 11.23
C GLU A 90 -18.57 4.69 11.89
N SER A 91 -18.09 5.78 11.29
CA SER A 91 -18.22 7.14 11.82
C SER A 91 -18.71 8.11 10.74
N ALA A 92 -19.22 9.26 11.16
CA ALA A 92 -19.64 10.32 10.23
C ALA A 92 -18.47 10.82 9.36
N ASP A 93 -17.27 10.95 9.93
CA ASP A 93 -16.05 11.32 9.17
C ASP A 93 -15.68 10.23 8.14
N ALA A 94 -15.69 8.96 8.53
CA ALA A 94 -15.41 7.86 7.61
C ALA A 94 -16.43 7.77 6.46
N LEU A 95 -17.71 7.95 6.80
CA LEU A 95 -18.79 7.98 5.83
C LEU A 95 -18.63 9.17 4.87
N ALA A 96 -18.33 10.37 5.40
CA ALA A 96 -18.11 11.57 4.60
C ALA A 96 -16.91 11.40 3.63
N ARG A 97 -15.81 10.81 4.09
CA ARG A 97 -14.64 10.50 3.25
C ARG A 97 -14.98 9.49 2.14
N SER A 98 -15.77 8.47 2.46
CA SER A 98 -16.20 7.47 1.49
C SER A 98 -17.19 8.06 0.49
N LEU A 99 -18.13 8.90 0.94
CA LEU A 99 -19.03 9.65 0.06
C LEU A 99 -18.25 10.58 -0.88
N LEU A 100 -17.29 11.34 -0.36
CA LEU A 100 -16.43 12.20 -1.18
C LEU A 100 -15.70 11.40 -2.25
N ALA A 101 -15.13 10.24 -1.89
CA ALA A 101 -14.47 9.36 -2.85
C ALA A 101 -15.43 8.80 -3.90
N ALA A 102 -16.64 8.38 -3.51
CA ALA A 102 -17.65 7.86 -4.44
C ALA A 102 -18.12 8.95 -5.42
N VAL A 103 -18.30 10.19 -4.94
CA VAL A 103 -18.64 11.34 -5.78
C VAL A 103 -17.48 11.67 -6.72
N ALA A 104 -16.24 11.69 -6.22
CA ALA A 104 -15.07 11.93 -7.05
C ALA A 104 -14.91 10.89 -8.16
N ASP A 105 -15.05 9.59 -7.86
CA ASP A 105 -14.98 8.52 -8.86
C ASP A 105 -16.11 8.65 -9.89
N ARG A 106 -17.33 8.98 -9.45
CA ARG A 106 -18.49 9.18 -10.35
C ARG A 106 -18.32 10.39 -11.27
N LEU A 107 -17.74 11.47 -10.76
CA LEU A 107 -17.46 12.70 -11.51
C LEU A 107 -16.10 12.68 -12.23
N GLN A 108 -15.35 11.57 -12.11
CA GLN A 108 -14.02 11.42 -12.69
C GLN A 108 -13.04 12.52 -12.25
N LEU A 109 -13.08 12.87 -10.98
CA LEU A 109 -12.21 13.88 -10.37
C LEU A 109 -11.01 13.22 -9.71
N LEU A 110 -9.83 13.79 -9.93
CA LEU A 110 -8.64 13.45 -9.14
C LEU A 110 -8.71 14.16 -7.79
N LEU A 111 -8.72 13.37 -6.72
CA LEU A 111 -8.56 13.91 -5.37
C LEU A 111 -7.11 14.41 -5.17
N PRO A 112 -6.88 15.29 -4.18
CA PRO A 112 -5.53 15.69 -3.82
C PRO A 112 -4.65 14.49 -3.49
N ILE A 113 -3.35 14.63 -3.71
CA ILE A 113 -2.39 13.61 -3.31
C ILE A 113 -2.13 13.74 -1.80
N ALA A 114 -2.03 12.62 -1.08
CA ALA A 114 -1.80 12.63 0.37
C ALA A 114 -0.50 13.36 0.70
N PRO A 115 -0.48 14.35 1.62
CA PRO A 115 0.70 15.14 1.91
C PRO A 115 1.84 14.27 2.46
N LEU A 116 3.07 14.59 2.07
CA LEU A 116 4.28 13.96 2.63
C LEU A 116 4.79 14.76 3.81
N SER A 117 5.51 14.08 4.69
CA SER A 117 6.21 14.73 5.80
C SER A 117 7.45 15.44 5.25
N PRO A 118 7.53 16.77 5.33
CA PRO A 118 8.68 17.50 4.81
C PRO A 118 9.93 17.12 5.60
N THR A 119 11.01 16.83 4.89
CA THR A 119 12.30 16.51 5.50
C THR A 119 13.13 17.77 5.72
N LYS A 120 13.83 17.81 6.85
CA LYS A 120 14.90 18.79 7.09
C LYS A 120 16.23 18.04 7.02
N PRO A 121 17.03 18.20 5.96
CA PRO A 121 18.31 17.52 5.87
C PRO A 121 19.23 18.02 6.99
N VAL A 122 19.92 17.10 7.67
CA VAL A 122 20.86 17.44 8.75
C VAL A 122 22.13 18.08 8.19
N PHE A 123 22.55 17.63 7.02
CA PHE A 123 23.68 18.17 6.28
C PHE A 123 23.16 18.90 5.04
N THR A 124 23.64 20.11 4.79
CA THR A 124 23.30 20.86 3.58
C THR A 124 23.95 20.31 2.30
N GLY A 125 24.81 19.29 2.41
CA GLY A 125 25.60 18.76 1.29
C GLY A 125 26.12 17.33 1.43
N PHE A 126 25.41 16.44 2.15
CA PHE A 126 25.72 15.00 2.08
C PHE A 126 25.05 14.37 0.84
N GLU A 127 25.24 15.00 -0.32
CA GLU A 127 25.17 14.25 -1.57
C GLU A 127 26.44 13.42 -1.57
N GLY A 128 26.32 12.12 -1.29
CA GLY A 128 27.41 11.18 -1.50
C GLY A 128 27.98 11.46 -2.88
N ARG A 129 29.21 11.97 -2.91
CA ARG A 129 29.95 12.33 -4.12
C ARG A 129 29.65 11.26 -5.15
N ASN A 130 28.97 11.63 -6.24
CA ASN A 130 28.78 10.76 -7.40
C ASN A 130 30.20 10.35 -7.81
N LYS A 131 30.68 9.21 -7.32
CA LYS A 131 31.78 8.53 -7.98
C LYS A 131 31.20 8.27 -9.36
N SER A 132 31.69 9.07 -10.29
CA SER A 132 31.53 8.97 -11.74
C SER A 132 30.89 7.65 -12.10
N GLU A 133 29.69 7.71 -12.67
CA GLU A 133 29.04 6.64 -13.43
C GLU A 133 30.00 5.47 -13.65
N ASP A 134 30.00 4.51 -12.72
CA ASP A 134 30.81 3.32 -12.90
C ASP A 134 30.30 2.75 -14.22
N GLN A 135 31.19 2.72 -15.22
CA GLN A 135 30.90 2.28 -16.59
C GLN A 135 30.37 0.84 -16.65
N ASN A 136 30.39 0.14 -15.51
CA ASN A 136 29.61 -1.05 -15.25
C ASN A 136 28.21 -0.67 -14.75
N ASN A 137 27.23 -0.69 -15.67
CA ASN A 137 25.77 -0.54 -15.51
C ASN A 137 25.10 -1.42 -14.41
N ALA A 138 25.86 -2.02 -13.48
CA ALA A 138 25.35 -2.94 -12.47
C ALA A 138 24.40 -2.28 -11.45
N TYR A 139 24.53 -0.98 -11.19
CA TYR A 139 23.77 -0.27 -10.16
C TYR A 139 23.29 1.11 -10.63
N ARG A 140 22.34 1.14 -11.56
CA ARG A 140 21.69 2.40 -11.99
C ARG A 140 20.49 2.70 -11.11
N ARG A 141 20.41 3.93 -10.56
CA ARG A 141 19.20 4.43 -9.90
C ARG A 141 18.09 4.60 -10.93
N ILE A 142 16.92 4.05 -10.63
CA ILE A 142 15.69 4.15 -11.42
C ILE A 142 14.82 5.23 -10.79
N ALA A 143 14.30 6.13 -11.63
CA ALA A 143 13.37 7.14 -11.18
C ALA A 143 12.00 6.48 -11.01
N SER A 144 11.46 6.53 -9.81
CA SER A 144 10.13 5.98 -9.54
C SER A 144 9.05 6.79 -10.29
N PRO A 145 7.98 6.15 -10.79
CA PRO A 145 6.84 6.84 -11.40
C PRO A 145 5.93 7.50 -10.34
N PHE A 146 6.52 7.88 -9.20
CA PHE A 146 5.87 8.52 -8.07
C PHE A 146 5.17 9.81 -8.50
N ASN A 147 3.89 9.95 -8.16
CA ASN A 147 3.03 11.09 -8.53
C ASN A 147 2.71 11.24 -10.02
N GLN A 148 3.05 10.25 -10.87
CA GLN A 148 2.77 10.34 -12.32
C GLN A 148 1.43 9.71 -12.71
N LYS A 149 0.60 9.31 -11.74
CA LYS A 149 -0.64 8.56 -12.03
C LYS A 149 -1.73 9.51 -12.54
N GLY A 150 -2.14 9.27 -13.78
CA GLY A 150 -3.24 9.99 -14.41
C GLY A 150 -4.62 9.50 -13.96
N LEU A 151 -5.66 10.23 -14.37
CA LEU A 151 -7.06 9.92 -14.07
C LEU A 151 -7.47 8.49 -14.49
N MET A 152 -7.06 8.08 -15.70
CA MET A 152 -7.39 6.74 -16.23
C MET A 152 -6.80 5.62 -15.36
N THR A 153 -5.58 5.81 -14.89
CA THR A 153 -4.90 4.88 -14.01
C THR A 153 -5.65 4.73 -12.70
N VAL A 154 -6.01 5.84 -12.04
CA VAL A 154 -6.78 5.81 -10.78
C VAL A 154 -8.12 5.10 -10.96
N ARG A 155 -8.79 5.31 -12.11
CA ARG A 155 -10.04 4.65 -12.45
C ARG A 155 -9.86 3.13 -12.61
N MET A 156 -8.84 2.70 -13.34
CA MET A 156 -8.58 1.29 -13.61
C MET A 156 -8.35 0.48 -12.32
N TYR A 157 -7.66 1.08 -11.33
CA TYR A 157 -7.36 0.44 -10.05
C TYR A 157 -8.34 0.83 -8.93
N SER A 158 -9.46 1.49 -9.25
CA SER A 158 -10.45 1.91 -8.26
C SER A 158 -11.02 0.72 -7.48
N TYR A 159 -11.26 -0.42 -8.14
CA TYR A 159 -11.77 -1.63 -7.48
C TYR A 159 -10.88 -2.08 -6.30
N ASN A 160 -9.58 -2.28 -6.54
CA ASN A 160 -8.64 -2.70 -5.49
C ASN A 160 -8.50 -1.64 -4.38
N ARG A 161 -8.57 -0.36 -4.75
CA ARG A 161 -8.53 0.75 -3.80
C ARG A 161 -9.74 0.77 -2.86
N TRP A 162 -10.94 0.54 -3.36
CA TRP A 162 -12.17 0.46 -2.55
C TRP A 162 -12.23 -0.79 -1.68
N ASN A 163 -11.66 -1.90 -2.14
CA ASN A 163 -11.74 -3.19 -1.44
C ASN A 163 -10.49 -3.53 -0.59
N SER A 164 -9.55 -2.58 -0.48
CA SER A 164 -8.37 -2.67 0.39
C SER A 164 -8.52 -1.84 1.67
N GLY A 165 -7.56 -1.94 2.59
CA GLY A 165 -7.51 -1.11 3.81
C GLY A 165 -7.05 0.34 3.60
N ARG A 166 -6.92 0.79 2.35
CA ARG A 166 -6.31 2.08 1.99
C ARG A 166 -7.28 3.26 2.17
N ILE A 167 -6.71 4.45 2.37
CA ILE A 167 -7.47 5.69 2.55
C ILE A 167 -8.01 6.15 1.19
N LEU A 168 -9.31 6.45 1.13
CA LEU A 168 -9.98 6.88 -0.09
C LEU A 168 -9.93 8.40 -0.32
N SER A 169 -9.59 9.20 0.70
CA SER A 169 -9.58 10.66 0.61
C SER A 169 -8.51 11.26 -0.31
N PHE A 170 -7.55 10.46 -0.76
CA PHE A 170 -6.41 10.94 -1.54
C PHE A 170 -6.10 10.07 -2.74
N THR A 171 -5.68 10.68 -3.84
CA THR A 171 -5.16 9.97 -5.01
C THR A 171 -3.89 9.20 -4.64
N PRO A 172 -3.79 7.91 -4.98
CA PRO A 172 -2.61 7.11 -4.68
C PRO A 172 -1.39 7.62 -5.46
N ARG A 173 -0.22 7.68 -4.80
CA ARG A 173 1.04 8.11 -5.41
C ARG A 173 1.64 7.04 -6.31
N THR A 174 1.42 5.78 -5.95
CA THR A 174 1.90 4.58 -6.62
C THR A 174 0.75 3.58 -6.75
N LEU A 175 0.91 2.63 -7.66
CA LEU A 175 -0.06 1.56 -7.83
C LEU A 175 0.47 0.33 -7.12
N HIS A 176 -0.23 -0.15 -6.12
CA HIS A 176 0.24 -1.28 -5.34
C HIS A 176 -0.17 -2.64 -5.90
N ASP A 177 -1.22 -2.64 -6.73
CA ASP A 177 -1.78 -3.84 -7.35
C ASP A 177 -1.73 -3.70 -8.87
N ALA A 178 -0.67 -3.07 -9.39
CA ALA A 178 -0.42 -2.99 -10.82
C ALA A 178 -0.11 -4.38 -11.37
N TYR A 179 -0.65 -4.69 -12.55
CA TYR A 179 -0.32 -5.91 -13.26
C TYR A 179 1.00 -5.74 -14.00
N ASP A 180 1.71 -6.85 -14.20
CA ASP A 180 2.90 -6.89 -15.04
C ASP A 180 2.60 -6.38 -16.46
N LEU A 181 3.61 -5.81 -17.10
CA LEU A 181 3.50 -5.35 -18.48
C LEU A 181 3.31 -6.55 -19.43
N PRO A 182 2.52 -6.41 -20.50
CA PRO A 182 2.39 -7.45 -21.50
C PRO A 182 3.75 -7.73 -22.17
N ALA A 183 3.92 -8.96 -22.67
CA ALA A 183 5.17 -9.39 -23.29
C ALA A 183 5.51 -8.57 -24.56
N GLU A 184 4.49 -8.03 -25.22
CA GLU A 184 4.58 -7.22 -26.43
C GLU A 184 4.76 -5.71 -26.18
N ALA A 185 4.85 -5.26 -24.92
CA ALA A 185 5.04 -3.85 -24.61
C ALA A 185 6.30 -3.30 -25.31
N GLU A 186 6.11 -2.31 -26.18
CA GLU A 186 7.21 -1.65 -26.90
C GLU A 186 7.99 -0.72 -25.97
N TYR A 187 9.31 -0.68 -26.17
CA TYR A 187 10.23 0.13 -25.39
C TYR A 187 10.48 1.44 -26.10
N TYR A 188 10.31 2.55 -25.38
CA TYR A 188 10.77 3.86 -25.81
C TYR A 188 12.10 4.17 -25.12
N ALA A 189 12.95 5.01 -25.73
CA ALA A 189 14.29 5.32 -25.22
C ALA A 189 14.29 5.95 -23.80
N ASP A 190 13.15 6.49 -23.39
CA ASP A 190 12.85 7.05 -22.07
C ASP A 190 12.22 6.04 -21.10
N SER A 191 11.77 4.87 -21.57
CA SER A 191 11.18 3.82 -20.74
C SER A 191 12.25 3.02 -20.00
N GLN A 192 12.14 2.94 -18.67
CA GLN A 192 13.10 2.23 -17.80
C GLN A 192 12.76 0.73 -17.64
N ILE A 193 12.07 0.12 -18.60
CA ILE A 193 11.59 -1.27 -18.54
C ILE A 193 12.76 -2.21 -18.90
N VAL A 194 12.83 -3.41 -18.30
CA VAL A 194 13.85 -4.43 -18.63
C VAL A 194 13.25 -5.53 -19.53
N ARG A 195 13.88 -5.77 -20.70
CA ARG A 195 13.55 -6.91 -21.59
C ARG A 195 14.00 -8.21 -20.97
N THR A 196 13.04 -9.07 -20.66
CA THR A 196 13.32 -10.46 -20.27
C THR A 196 12.86 -11.42 -21.38
N ALA A 197 11.78 -11.11 -22.12
CA ALA A 197 11.35 -11.87 -23.29
C ALA A 197 12.09 -11.43 -24.57
N GLY A 198 12.77 -12.38 -25.23
CA GLY A 198 13.46 -12.14 -26.50
C GLY A 198 14.69 -11.23 -26.42
N SER A 199 15.21 -10.98 -25.20
CA SER A 199 16.51 -10.32 -25.03
C SER A 199 17.62 -11.23 -25.54
N ARG A 200 18.60 -10.66 -26.27
CA ARG A 200 19.83 -11.37 -26.66
C ARG A 200 20.80 -11.55 -25.49
N ASP A 201 20.54 -10.88 -24.37
CA ASP A 201 21.31 -11.02 -23.15
C ASP A 201 20.73 -12.16 -22.30
N GLU A 202 21.43 -13.29 -22.26
CA GLU A 202 21.03 -14.51 -21.56
C GLU A 202 20.88 -14.30 -20.04
N GLN A 203 21.61 -13.33 -19.45
CA GLN A 203 21.48 -13.00 -18.03
C GLN A 203 20.21 -12.18 -17.75
N ALA A 204 19.80 -11.32 -18.68
CA ALA A 204 18.54 -10.59 -18.59
C ALA A 204 17.33 -11.50 -18.88
N PHE A 205 17.48 -12.44 -19.83
CA PHE A 205 16.46 -13.44 -20.17
C PHE A 205 16.22 -14.44 -19.03
N SER A 206 17.27 -14.93 -18.36
CA SER A 206 17.12 -15.85 -17.21
C SER A 206 16.50 -15.19 -15.96
N ARG A 207 16.53 -13.86 -15.85
CA ARG A 207 16.01 -13.11 -14.69
C ARG A 207 14.50 -12.87 -14.72
N GLY A 208 13.88 -12.78 -15.89
CA GLY A 208 12.42 -12.74 -16.00
C GLY A 208 11.94 -13.94 -16.77
N LEU A 209 10.91 -14.62 -16.27
CA LEU A 209 10.31 -15.81 -16.87
C LEU A 209 9.58 -15.50 -18.20
N GLY A 210 10.19 -14.68 -19.08
CA GLY A 210 9.57 -14.14 -20.29
C GLY A 210 8.57 -12.99 -20.04
N THR A 211 8.64 -12.30 -18.91
CA THR A 211 7.76 -11.16 -18.59
C THR A 211 8.51 -9.84 -18.49
N ASN A 212 8.03 -8.81 -19.19
CA ASN A 212 8.59 -7.47 -19.08
C ASN A 212 8.18 -6.90 -17.70
N ARG A 213 9.17 -6.43 -16.94
CA ARG A 213 8.94 -5.80 -15.63
C ARG A 213 9.66 -4.48 -15.53
N GLU A 214 9.02 -3.53 -14.84
CA GLU A 214 9.70 -2.35 -14.35
C GLU A 214 10.68 -2.78 -13.25
N PRO A 215 11.95 -2.36 -13.32
CA PRO A 215 12.93 -2.69 -12.31
C PRO A 215 12.59 -1.95 -11.01
N GLU A 216 12.20 -2.71 -9.99
CA GLU A 216 11.89 -2.17 -8.67
C GLU A 216 13.18 -1.90 -7.88
N GLN A 217 13.17 -0.80 -7.12
CA GLN A 217 14.23 -0.45 -6.19
C GLN A 217 13.63 -0.09 -4.84
N PHE A 218 14.39 -0.27 -3.77
CA PHE A 218 13.94 0.04 -2.41
C PHE A 218 14.81 1.09 -1.73
N THR A 219 14.16 1.87 -0.86
CA THR A 219 14.82 2.82 0.03
C THR A 219 14.93 2.20 1.42
N VAL A 220 16.12 2.18 1.99
CA VAL A 220 16.32 1.72 3.37
C VAL A 220 16.13 2.89 4.32
N LEU A 221 15.20 2.77 5.27
CA LEU A 221 15.00 3.74 6.33
C LEU A 221 15.60 3.21 7.64
N LEU A 222 16.55 3.94 8.20
CA LEU A 222 17.23 3.64 9.45
C LEU A 222 16.96 4.74 10.47
N MET A 223 16.38 4.40 11.61
CA MET A 223 16.25 5.35 12.72
C MET A 223 17.38 5.13 13.72
N THR A 224 18.05 6.21 14.14
CA THR A 224 19.16 6.13 15.12
C THR A 224 18.99 7.12 16.27
N TYR A 225 19.36 6.66 17.48
CA TYR A 225 19.40 7.44 18.71
C TYR A 225 20.59 6.98 19.56
N HIS A 226 21.54 7.88 19.83
CA HIS A 226 22.81 7.65 20.53
C HIS A 226 23.63 6.42 20.08
N GLN A 227 23.42 5.91 18.86
CA GLN A 227 24.10 4.73 18.33
C GLN A 227 24.72 5.01 16.95
N ASP A 228 25.65 5.95 16.91
CA ASP A 228 26.31 6.37 15.66
C ASP A 228 27.10 5.21 15.05
N GLU A 229 27.90 4.49 15.83
CA GLU A 229 28.74 3.39 15.31
C GLU A 229 27.91 2.21 14.79
N GLY A 230 26.80 1.88 15.46
CA GLY A 230 25.87 0.86 14.97
C GLY A 230 25.24 1.24 13.63
N ALA A 231 24.83 2.51 13.48
CA ALA A 231 24.33 3.02 12.20
C ALA A 231 25.42 2.97 11.11
N LYS A 232 26.67 3.35 11.42
CA LYS A 232 27.79 3.24 10.48
C LYS A 232 28.07 1.80 10.05
N GLU A 233 28.01 0.84 10.98
CA GLU A 233 28.18 -0.58 10.66
C GLU A 233 27.10 -1.08 9.69
N ILE A 234 25.83 -0.71 9.93
CA ILE A 234 24.73 -1.06 9.04
C ILE A 234 24.95 -0.44 7.66
N ILE A 235 25.30 0.84 7.58
CA ILE A 235 25.56 1.51 6.28
C ILE A 235 26.66 0.78 5.50
N ARG A 236 27.75 0.37 6.14
CA ARG A 236 28.82 -0.40 5.47
C ARG A 236 28.31 -1.75 4.94
N LYS A 237 27.43 -2.43 5.66
CA LYS A 237 26.82 -3.71 5.23
C LYS A 237 25.87 -3.54 4.05
N LEU A 238 25.33 -2.34 3.83
CA LEU A 238 24.47 -2.02 2.69
C LEU A 238 25.26 -1.71 1.42
N ASP A 239 26.60 -1.63 1.47
CA ASP A 239 27.39 -1.39 0.27
C ASP A 239 27.28 -2.54 -0.74
N LYS A 240 27.18 -2.20 -2.02
CA LYS A 240 26.97 -3.10 -3.17
C LYS A 240 25.70 -3.97 -3.10
N LEU A 241 24.74 -3.60 -2.25
CA LEU A 241 23.45 -4.28 -2.17
C LEU A 241 22.63 -4.03 -3.46
N PRO A 242 22.21 -5.07 -4.19
CA PRO A 242 21.44 -4.88 -5.41
C PRO A 242 20.07 -4.25 -5.13
N TYR A 243 19.58 -3.46 -6.09
CA TYR A 243 18.29 -2.75 -6.04
C TYR A 243 18.15 -1.70 -4.92
N LEU A 244 19.22 -1.39 -4.19
CA LEU A 244 19.23 -0.29 -3.23
C LEU A 244 19.19 1.04 -4.00
N ASN A 245 18.18 1.87 -3.72
CA ASN A 245 18.05 3.20 -4.32
C ASN A 245 18.78 4.26 -3.48
N LYS A 246 18.44 4.33 -2.19
CA LYS A 246 18.82 5.38 -1.24
C LYS A 246 18.80 4.82 0.18
N VAL A 247 19.62 5.39 1.07
CA VAL A 247 19.52 5.17 2.52
C VAL A 247 19.09 6.47 3.19
N LEU A 248 17.99 6.43 3.93
CA LEU A 248 17.48 7.54 4.73
C LEU A 248 17.74 7.27 6.21
N ILE A 249 18.48 8.15 6.86
CA ILE A 249 18.78 8.07 8.29
C ILE A 249 17.91 9.08 9.03
N VAL A 250 16.90 8.57 9.73
CA VAL A 250 16.05 9.35 10.64
C VAL A 250 16.82 9.60 11.93
N TRP A 251 17.27 10.84 12.09
CA TRP A 251 18.13 11.28 13.16
C TRP A 251 17.31 11.76 14.36
N ASN A 252 17.16 10.90 15.37
CA ASN A 252 16.36 11.21 16.57
C ASN A 252 17.14 11.93 17.68
N ASN A 253 18.44 12.17 17.52
CA ASN A 253 19.24 12.92 18.49
C ASN A 253 19.00 14.44 18.33
N VAL A 254 17.87 14.95 18.84
CA VAL A 254 17.45 16.35 18.63
C VAL A 254 18.51 17.37 19.09
N GLY A 255 19.24 17.06 20.16
CA GLY A 255 20.26 17.96 20.76
C GLY A 255 21.68 17.79 20.23
N ARG A 256 21.93 16.87 19.29
CA ARG A 256 23.29 16.60 18.79
C ARG A 256 23.25 16.29 17.31
N ASP A 257 24.04 16.99 16.52
CA ASP A 257 24.22 16.66 15.11
C ASP A 257 25.14 15.43 14.93
N PRO A 258 24.98 14.67 13.83
CA PRO A 258 25.83 13.53 13.52
C PRO A 258 27.29 14.01 13.36
N GLN A 259 28.18 13.49 14.21
CA GLN A 259 29.59 13.88 14.24
C GLN A 259 30.49 12.79 13.64
N GLY A 260 31.63 13.22 13.13
CA GLY A 260 32.65 12.36 12.53
C GLY A 260 32.36 11.99 11.07
N GLU A 261 33.20 11.12 10.52
CA GLU A 261 33.05 10.64 9.15
C GLU A 261 32.02 9.52 9.06
N TRP A 262 31.12 9.65 8.08
CA TRP A 262 30.09 8.66 7.77
C TRP A 262 30.48 7.86 6.53
N PRO A 263 30.23 6.53 6.50
CA PRO A 263 30.58 5.69 5.37
C PRO A 263 29.90 6.17 4.09
N THR A 264 30.68 6.34 3.03
CA THR A 264 30.15 6.58 1.69
C THR A 264 30.03 5.25 0.96
N ILE A 265 28.82 4.93 0.51
CA ILE A 265 28.50 3.71 -0.25
C ILE A 265 28.10 4.07 -1.68
N HIS A 266 27.88 3.07 -2.52
CA HIS A 266 27.47 3.25 -3.93
C HIS A 266 26.13 3.99 -4.16
N VAL A 267 25.34 4.25 -3.11
CA VAL A 267 24.10 5.06 -3.14
C VAL A 267 24.17 6.24 -2.17
N PRO A 268 23.41 7.32 -2.37
CA PRO A 268 23.41 8.43 -1.41
C PRO A 268 22.76 8.03 -0.08
N VAL A 269 23.36 8.55 0.98
CA VAL A 269 22.93 8.41 2.37
C VAL A 269 22.51 9.79 2.86
N GLU A 270 21.21 9.99 3.07
CA GLU A 270 20.64 11.28 3.51
C GLU A 270 20.24 11.20 4.99
N PHE A 271 20.52 12.27 5.74
CA PHE A 271 20.16 12.39 7.14
C PHE A 271 18.96 13.33 7.29
N ILE A 272 17.89 12.85 7.92
CA ILE A 272 16.66 13.60 8.17
C ILE A 272 16.60 13.96 9.64
N ARG A 273 16.53 15.25 9.96
CA ARG A 273 16.41 15.72 11.34
C ARG A 273 14.99 15.52 11.84
N SER A 274 14.84 14.75 12.92
CA SER A 274 13.56 14.63 13.60
C SER A 274 13.33 15.82 14.52
N PRO A 275 12.11 16.41 14.57
CA PRO A 275 11.80 17.51 15.47
C PRO A 275 11.74 17.07 16.94
N VAL A 276 11.31 15.83 17.18
CA VAL A 276 11.16 15.22 18.51
C VAL A 276 11.73 13.81 18.47
N ASN A 277 12.32 13.34 19.56
CA ASN A 277 12.70 11.93 19.69
C ASN A 277 11.45 11.06 19.85
N SER A 278 11.09 10.33 18.80
CA SER A 278 9.95 9.41 18.80
C SER A 278 10.23 8.20 17.95
N LEU A 279 9.82 7.02 18.43
CA LEU A 279 9.83 5.80 17.63
C LEU A 279 8.89 5.89 16.41
N ASN A 280 7.91 6.80 16.44
CA ASN A 280 6.95 6.97 15.34
C ASN A 280 7.55 7.66 14.11
N ASN A 281 8.69 8.33 14.26
CA ASN A 281 9.34 9.03 13.14
C ASN A 281 9.65 8.08 11.98
N ARG A 282 9.97 6.80 12.26
CA ARG A 282 10.23 5.78 11.23
C ARG A 282 9.02 5.40 10.37
N PHE A 283 7.81 5.76 10.77
CA PHE A 283 6.57 5.45 10.05
C PHE A 283 6.02 6.64 9.26
N LEU A 284 6.72 7.77 9.26
CA LEU A 284 6.30 8.96 8.54
C LEU A 284 6.55 8.79 7.02
N PRO A 285 5.61 9.22 6.16
CA PRO A 285 5.79 9.20 4.71
C PRO A 285 6.67 10.38 4.28
N TYR A 286 7.98 10.27 4.47
CA TYR A 286 8.93 11.34 4.14
C TYR A 286 8.93 11.65 2.64
N ASP A 287 9.06 12.94 2.30
CA ASP A 287 9.11 13.42 0.91
C ASP A 287 10.33 12.93 0.11
N ARG A 288 11.40 12.49 0.80
CA ARG A 288 12.60 11.90 0.20
C ARG A 288 12.49 10.42 -0.13
N ILE A 289 11.40 9.77 0.29
CA ILE A 289 11.10 8.38 -0.10
C ILE A 289 10.48 8.45 -1.50
N GLU A 290 11.32 8.21 -2.50
CA GLU A 290 10.92 8.26 -3.90
C GLU A 290 10.55 6.87 -4.43
N THR A 291 11.07 5.79 -3.84
CA THR A 291 10.79 4.42 -4.28
C THR A 291 9.34 4.02 -4.05
N GLU A 292 8.80 3.15 -4.92
CA GLU A 292 7.48 2.57 -4.72
C GLU A 292 7.45 1.71 -3.43
N VAL A 293 6.26 1.63 -2.80
CA VAL A 293 6.01 0.96 -1.51
C VAL A 293 4.94 -0.09 -1.69
#